data_AF-U2L1W3-F1
#
_entry.id   AF-U2L1W3-F1
#
_cell.length_a   1.000
_cell.length_b   1.000
_cell.length_c   1.000
_cell.angle_alpha   90.00
_cell.angle_beta   90.00
_cell.angle_gamma   90.00
#
_symmetry.space_group_name_H-M   'P 1'
#
loop_
_entity.id
_entity.type
_entity.pdbx_description
1 polymer ?
#
loop_
_entity_poly.entity_id
_entity_poly.type
_entity_poly.pdbx_seq_one_letter_code
_entity_poly.pdbx_strand_id
1 'polypeptide(L)'
;MKKDNDNRGFAAACTDYIKKHYSVILLIVAGYIAVSALNFVNVATSQTIASFSLHDFEIGQIADRDIIAPRDIAATYDNPIAIQKGERIIHKGFAIEQENYDKLRKLAESPAYFDYRKFLNNELFLLVLGVVWFLLFAFLPFGRKILLSESVLQVVFFLFIYAAAAFALKMPAFSSPYMLPVIIPSAFCTLLVAILYGQLSSVLFCAVAAFGVYNAADWALIPFLYTILSCFAATNIVRRIERRIDMVVASLLLALVDIVCMIVLIVIDNESFQRMPAALAGAAFNGFISGILALGFLTPLELLLNTASVFRLMDLSDLNNPTMRRLMLTASGTYTHSLMVAQLAESACREIGANSLVARVGAYYHDIGKMDQSEYFVENQTGTNKHDDINPSLSVAVIKSHVKRGVEKAYRMHLPQQIIDIIAEHHGNSVISYFYNAAKEKDPNVSPEEFRYTGTPPTSRESAVVMLADTVEAACRTLENPSASRLDKFIQTLFNAKVEHGQLDNCDLTFRDIAKIKGAFVQLLAGYYHNRIEYPNQKNPDEDRKENKASDKKGADKSGDKKDEKKPGDKNDDKKSDAGKSNG
;
A
#
# COMPACT_ATOMS: atom_id res chain seq x y z
N MET A 1 -34.19 30.59 -10.61
CA MET A 1 -33.76 31.48 -9.50
C MET A 1 -32.45 30.95 -8.97
N LYS A 2 -31.35 31.64 -9.29
CA LYS A 2 -29.96 31.31 -8.93
C LYS A 2 -29.39 32.60 -8.35
N LYS A 3 -29.28 32.66 -7.02
CA LYS A 3 -28.50 33.62 -6.22
C LYS A 3 -28.89 33.35 -4.77
N ASP A 4 -28.11 32.49 -4.11
CA ASP A 4 -28.00 32.39 -2.65
C ASP A 4 -27.02 31.25 -2.36
N ASN A 5 -25.71 31.54 -2.36
CA ASN A 5 -24.73 30.79 -1.55
C ASN A 5 -23.29 31.34 -1.55
N ASP A 6 -23.00 32.47 -2.20
CA ASP A 6 -21.60 32.92 -2.38
C ASP A 6 -21.09 33.88 -1.30
N ASN A 7 -21.53 33.72 -0.04
CA ASN A 7 -21.01 34.53 1.06
C ASN A 7 -20.80 33.74 2.36
N ARG A 8 -20.33 32.49 2.26
CA ARG A 8 -19.60 31.89 3.39
C ARG A 8 -18.26 32.59 3.46
N GLY A 9 -18.16 33.63 4.30
CA GLY A 9 -16.92 34.39 4.47
C GLY A 9 -15.73 33.46 4.73
N PHE A 10 -14.54 33.86 4.28
CA PHE A 10 -13.29 33.10 4.42
C PHE A 10 -13.10 32.48 5.81
N ALA A 11 -13.49 33.19 6.88
CA ALA A 11 -13.47 32.69 8.25
C ALA A 11 -14.35 31.43 8.50
N ALA A 12 -15.53 31.35 7.89
CA ALA A 12 -16.42 30.19 7.98
C ALA A 12 -15.81 28.99 7.22
N ALA A 13 -15.26 29.22 6.03
CA ALA A 13 -14.54 28.19 5.27
C ALA A 13 -13.31 27.66 6.02
N CYS A 14 -12.52 28.53 6.65
CA CYS A 14 -11.42 28.14 7.52
C CYS A 14 -11.91 27.33 8.73
N THR A 15 -13.00 27.73 9.36
CA THR A 15 -13.55 27.03 10.52
C THR A 15 -14.02 25.63 10.16
N ASP A 16 -14.73 25.47 9.04
CA ASP A 16 -15.18 24.17 8.55
C ASP A 16 -13.99 23.27 8.18
N TYR A 17 -12.95 23.85 7.57
CA TYR A 17 -11.73 23.14 7.23
C TYR A 17 -10.97 22.66 8.48
N ILE A 18 -10.81 23.53 9.48
CA ILE A 18 -10.18 23.18 10.77
C ILE A 18 -10.96 22.06 11.44
N LYS A 19 -12.30 22.13 11.49
CA LYS A 19 -13.14 21.06 12.06
C LYS A 19 -12.95 19.74 11.33
N LYS A 20 -12.88 19.77 9.99
CA LYS A 20 -12.68 18.56 9.17
C LYS A 20 -11.32 17.92 9.39
N HIS A 21 -10.27 18.71 9.65
CA HIS A 21 -8.89 18.24 9.78
C HIS A 21 -8.33 18.32 11.20
N TYR A 22 -9.20 18.48 12.21
CA TYR A 22 -8.80 18.78 13.59
C TYR A 22 -7.86 17.72 14.19
N SER A 23 -8.11 16.43 13.94
CA SER A 23 -7.26 15.34 14.44
C SER A 23 -5.84 15.40 13.89
N VAL A 24 -5.69 15.75 12.60
CA VAL A 24 -4.38 15.89 11.95
C VAL A 24 -3.66 17.15 12.46
N ILE A 25 -4.39 18.26 12.65
CA ILE A 25 -3.82 19.48 13.21
C ILE A 25 -3.31 19.24 14.64
N LEU A 26 -4.11 18.58 15.49
CA LEU A 26 -3.73 18.24 16.86
C LEU A 26 -2.49 17.34 16.88
N LEU A 27 -2.42 16.37 15.96
CA LEU A 27 -1.25 15.50 15.80
C LEU A 27 0.01 16.28 15.40
N ILE A 28 -0.07 17.23 14.45
CA ILE A 28 1.06 18.08 14.08
C ILE A 28 1.53 18.91 15.28
N VAL A 29 0.60 19.50 16.04
CA VAL A 29 0.92 20.28 17.24
C VAL A 29 1.60 19.41 18.29
N ALA A 30 1.08 18.20 18.53
CA ALA A 30 1.70 17.25 19.45
C ALA A 30 3.11 16.83 18.98
N GLY A 31 3.28 16.58 17.68
CA GLY A 31 4.58 16.29 17.07
C GLY A 31 5.55 17.45 17.23
N TYR A 32 5.11 18.69 16.96
CA TYR A 32 5.89 19.90 17.15
C TYR A 32 6.36 20.06 18.59
N ILE A 33 5.47 19.88 19.57
CA ILE A 33 5.83 19.94 21.01
C ILE A 33 6.87 18.87 21.35
N ALA A 34 6.73 17.65 20.83
CA ALA A 34 7.69 16.57 21.07
C ALA A 34 9.07 16.88 20.45
N VAL A 35 9.12 17.39 19.22
CA VAL A 35 10.39 17.80 18.59
C VAL A 35 11.00 19.00 19.32
N SER A 36 10.18 19.97 19.74
CA SER A 36 10.59 21.13 20.54
C SER A 36 11.24 20.71 21.85
N ALA A 37 10.68 19.71 22.54
CA ALA A 37 11.28 19.12 23.74
C ALA A 37 12.64 18.47 23.44
N LEU A 38 12.76 17.71 22.34
CA LEU A 38 14.04 17.13 21.91
C LEU A 38 15.07 18.22 21.57
N ASN A 39 14.64 19.28 20.87
CA ASN A 39 15.48 20.42 20.52
C ASN A 39 15.92 21.22 21.77
N PHE A 40 15.03 21.41 22.74
CA PHE A 40 15.36 22.01 24.03
C PHE A 40 16.44 21.21 24.76
N VAL A 41 16.25 19.88 24.90
CA VAL A 41 17.28 19.01 25.49
C VAL A 41 18.56 19.08 24.65
N ASN A 42 18.44 19.13 23.31
CA ASN A 42 19.59 19.19 22.43
C ASN A 42 20.44 20.43 22.71
N VAL A 43 19.83 21.62 22.67
CA VAL A 43 20.47 22.91 22.93
C VAL A 43 20.98 23.01 24.37
N ALA A 44 20.19 22.58 25.37
CA ALA A 44 20.58 22.64 26.79
C ALA A 44 21.79 21.75 27.13
N THR A 45 21.95 20.63 26.42
CA THR A 45 23.05 19.69 26.66
C THR A 45 24.25 19.90 25.73
N SER A 46 24.10 20.68 24.66
CA SER A 46 25.18 21.04 23.72
C SER A 46 26.36 21.78 24.36
N GLN A 47 26.18 22.32 25.58
CA GLN A 47 27.24 23.03 26.30
C GLN A 47 27.56 22.47 27.70
N THR A 48 26.87 21.41 28.13
CA THR A 48 26.87 21.03 29.56
C THR A 48 27.29 19.58 29.81
N ILE A 49 27.23 18.68 28.82
CA ILE A 49 27.33 17.23 29.09
C ILE A 49 28.38 16.47 28.25
N ALA A 50 29.08 17.08 27.29
CA ALA A 50 29.94 16.28 26.40
C ALA A 50 31.31 16.84 25.99
N SER A 51 31.68 18.09 26.30
CA SER A 51 32.96 18.58 25.76
C SER A 51 34.17 18.02 26.50
N PHE A 52 34.10 17.87 27.83
CA PHE A 52 35.16 17.29 28.66
C PHE A 52 34.74 17.22 30.13
N SER A 53 35.28 16.28 30.90
CA SER A 53 35.38 16.43 32.36
C SER A 53 36.68 17.16 32.68
N LEU A 54 36.67 18.11 33.62
CA LEU A 54 37.90 18.80 34.03
C LEU A 54 38.96 17.80 34.58
N HIS A 55 38.51 16.64 35.05
CA HIS A 55 39.39 15.54 35.50
C HIS A 55 40.11 14.80 34.37
N ASP A 56 39.71 14.99 33.11
CA ASP A 56 40.36 14.36 31.95
C ASP A 56 41.64 15.10 31.51
N PHE A 57 41.94 16.25 32.13
CA PHE A 57 42.99 17.18 31.75
C PHE A 57 43.91 17.45 32.95
N GLU A 58 45.21 17.24 32.76
CA GLU A 58 46.25 17.59 33.73
C GLU A 58 47.28 18.54 33.10
N ILE A 59 47.84 19.45 33.91
CA ILE A 59 48.88 20.37 33.47
C ILE A 59 50.11 19.57 33.02
N GLY A 60 50.59 19.81 31.81
CA GLY A 60 51.72 19.09 31.20
C GLY A 60 51.35 17.79 30.47
N GLN A 61 50.10 17.32 30.54
CA GLN A 61 49.61 16.20 29.72
C GLN A 61 49.56 16.60 28.25
N ILE A 62 49.90 15.67 27.35
CA ILE A 62 49.71 15.87 25.90
C ILE A 62 48.23 15.67 25.58
N ALA A 63 47.60 16.71 25.03
CA ALA A 63 46.17 16.68 24.72
C ALA A 63 45.84 15.68 23.61
N ASP A 64 44.80 14.86 23.82
CA ASP A 64 44.32 13.86 22.87
C ASP A 64 43.32 14.42 21.84
N ARG A 65 42.76 15.61 22.12
CA ARG A 65 41.73 16.29 21.33
C ARG A 65 41.86 17.81 21.40
N ASP A 66 41.29 18.50 20.40
CA ASP A 66 41.16 19.96 20.42
C ASP A 66 39.96 20.38 21.29
N ILE A 67 40.10 21.49 22.02
CA ILE A 67 38.97 22.17 22.69
C ILE A 67 38.89 23.60 22.19
N ILE A 68 37.74 23.95 21.63
CA ILE A 68 37.43 25.30 21.14
C ILE A 68 36.39 25.92 22.05
N ALA A 69 36.63 27.16 22.44
CA ALA A 69 35.71 27.97 23.23
C ALA A 69 34.36 28.13 22.49
N PRO A 70 33.24 27.66 23.05
CA PRO A 70 31.94 27.75 22.40
C PRO A 70 31.31 29.16 22.47
N ARG A 71 31.80 30.02 23.37
CA ARG A 71 31.24 31.34 23.66
C ARG A 71 32.29 32.29 24.22
N ASP A 72 31.98 33.57 24.17
CA ASP A 72 32.73 34.59 24.89
C ASP A 72 32.44 34.49 26.40
N ILE A 73 33.48 34.49 27.22
CA ILE A 73 33.39 34.57 28.68
C ILE A 73 34.25 35.75 29.11
N ALA A 74 33.60 36.81 29.58
CA ALA A 74 34.29 38.02 30.02
C ALA A 74 35.17 37.75 31.26
N ALA A 75 36.22 38.55 31.41
CA ALA A 75 37.02 38.61 32.64
C ALA A 75 36.11 39.00 33.81
N THR A 76 36.21 38.27 34.92
CA THR A 76 35.54 38.60 36.18
C THR A 76 36.57 39.06 37.20
N TYR A 77 36.15 39.72 38.27
CA TYR A 77 37.05 40.16 39.33
C TYR A 77 37.81 38.99 39.97
N ASP A 78 37.14 37.84 40.14
CA ASP A 78 37.73 36.63 40.73
C ASP A 78 38.50 35.77 39.71
N ASN A 79 38.32 36.00 38.40
CA ASN A 79 39.05 35.30 37.34
C ASN A 79 39.25 36.21 36.11
N PRO A 80 40.43 36.86 35.97
CA PRO A 80 40.68 37.90 34.97
C PRO A 80 40.85 37.36 33.54
N ILE A 81 40.77 36.05 33.32
CA ILE A 81 40.99 35.43 32.02
C ILE A 81 39.75 35.60 31.14
N ALA A 82 39.84 36.35 30.05
CA ALA A 82 38.78 36.39 29.04
C ALA A 82 38.92 35.21 28.07
N ILE A 83 37.80 34.63 27.65
CA ILE A 83 37.76 33.58 26.63
C ILE A 83 36.92 34.13 25.48
N GLN A 84 37.41 34.01 24.24
CA GLN A 84 36.65 34.43 23.06
C GLN A 84 36.02 33.24 22.36
N LYS A 85 34.82 33.41 21.81
CA LYS A 85 34.15 32.40 20.98
C LYS A 85 35.04 32.04 19.79
N GLY A 86 35.32 30.75 19.62
CA GLY A 86 36.18 30.24 18.55
C GLY A 86 37.67 30.17 18.91
N GLU A 87 38.07 30.62 20.10
CA GLU A 87 39.43 30.46 20.62
C GLU A 87 39.75 28.97 20.83
N ARG A 88 40.85 28.47 20.25
CA ARG A 88 41.35 27.12 20.52
C ARG A 88 42.10 27.12 21.84
N ILE A 89 41.46 26.59 22.87
CA ILE A 89 42.00 26.49 24.23
C ILE A 89 42.98 25.32 24.32
N ILE A 90 42.67 24.19 23.68
CA ILE A 90 43.53 23.01 23.66
C ILE A 90 43.82 22.62 22.21
N HIS A 91 45.09 22.36 21.93
CA HIS A 91 45.55 21.82 20.65
C HIS A 91 45.99 20.36 20.85
N LYS A 92 45.41 19.46 20.06
CA LYS A 92 45.75 18.05 20.02
C LYS A 92 47.24 17.88 19.70
N GLY A 93 47.92 17.07 20.50
CA GLY A 93 49.35 16.78 20.35
C GLY A 93 50.28 17.80 21.02
N PHE A 94 49.74 18.85 21.65
CA PHE A 94 50.51 19.81 22.44
C PHE A 94 50.30 19.59 23.94
N ALA A 95 51.27 19.99 24.75
CA ALA A 95 51.17 19.94 26.21
C ALA A 95 50.18 21.00 26.72
N ILE A 96 49.39 20.65 27.73
CA ILE A 96 48.43 21.56 28.35
C ILE A 96 49.18 22.52 29.27
N GLU A 97 49.25 23.78 28.87
CA GLU A 97 49.82 24.87 29.66
C GLU A 97 48.86 25.36 30.75
N GLN A 98 49.40 26.01 31.79
CA GLN A 98 48.62 26.54 32.91
C GLN A 98 47.49 27.48 32.46
N GLU A 99 47.77 28.37 31.51
CA GLU A 99 46.79 29.31 30.97
C GLU A 99 45.61 28.57 30.30
N ASN A 100 45.90 27.50 29.56
CA ASN A 100 44.88 26.69 28.89
C ASN A 100 44.04 25.92 29.91
N TYR A 101 44.67 25.41 30.99
CA TYR A 101 43.96 24.75 32.09
C TYR A 101 43.03 25.72 32.83
N ASP A 102 43.47 26.93 33.12
CA ASP A 102 42.66 27.95 33.81
C ASP A 102 41.46 28.39 32.94
N LYS A 103 41.64 28.46 31.61
CA LYS A 103 40.53 28.65 30.65
C LYS A 103 39.53 27.48 30.68
N LEU A 104 40.00 26.24 30.71
CA LEU A 104 39.15 25.05 30.83
C LEU A 104 38.36 25.05 32.15
N ARG A 105 39.02 25.40 33.25
CA ARG A 105 38.39 25.52 34.57
C ARG A 105 37.31 26.59 34.58
N LYS A 106 37.59 27.77 34.01
CA LYS A 106 36.60 28.85 33.88
C LYS A 106 35.39 28.43 33.04
N LEU A 107 35.61 27.65 31.98
CA LEU A 107 34.53 27.06 31.18
C LEU A 107 33.69 26.06 31.97
N ALA A 108 34.32 25.22 32.79
CA ALA A 108 33.64 24.23 33.63
C ALA A 108 32.86 24.85 34.80
N GLU A 109 33.35 25.95 35.37
CA GLU A 109 32.72 26.67 36.48
C GLU A 109 31.63 27.65 36.01
N SER A 110 31.58 27.98 34.71
CA SER A 110 30.59 28.90 34.18
C SER A 110 29.18 28.27 34.18
N PRO A 111 28.13 29.02 34.57
CA PRO A 111 26.77 28.49 34.60
C PRO A 111 26.33 27.98 33.22
N ALA A 112 25.51 26.92 33.24
CA ALA A 112 24.92 26.31 32.04
C ALA A 112 24.26 27.41 31.19
N TYR A 113 24.71 27.55 29.94
CA TYR A 113 24.24 28.58 29.03
C TYR A 113 23.29 27.97 28.02
N PHE A 114 22.10 28.56 27.97
CA PHE A 114 21.08 28.21 27.00
C PHE A 114 21.09 29.25 25.88
N ASP A 115 21.41 28.82 24.65
CA ASP A 115 21.37 29.70 23.48
C ASP A 115 19.91 29.88 23.02
N TYR A 116 19.26 30.91 23.57
CA TYR A 116 17.88 31.27 23.24
C TYR A 116 17.67 31.56 21.75
N ARG A 117 18.67 32.13 21.08
CA ARG A 117 18.56 32.48 19.65
C ARG A 117 18.65 31.23 18.79
N LYS A 118 19.58 30.32 19.09
CA LYS A 118 19.67 29.01 18.41
C LYS A 118 18.38 28.21 18.60
N PHE A 119 17.87 28.15 19.84
CA PHE A 119 16.60 27.49 20.12
C PHE A 119 15.45 28.11 19.31
N LEU A 120 15.25 29.43 19.37
CA LEU A 120 14.17 30.11 18.66
C LEU A 120 14.26 29.95 17.13
N ASN A 121 15.45 29.98 16.55
CA ASN A 121 15.66 29.74 15.13
C ASN A 121 15.22 28.32 14.72
N ASN A 122 15.58 27.31 15.54
CA ASN A 122 15.16 25.94 15.31
C ASN A 122 13.64 25.80 15.45
N GLU A 123 13.03 26.40 16.47
CA GLU A 123 11.58 26.36 16.67
C GLU A 123 10.80 27.02 15.52
N LEU A 124 11.28 28.15 15.01
CA LEU A 124 10.67 28.83 13.87
C LEU A 124 10.78 27.97 12.59
N PHE A 125 11.93 27.35 12.37
CA PHE A 125 12.13 26.45 11.23
C PHE A 125 11.23 25.21 11.30
N LEU A 126 11.11 24.59 12.48
CA LEU A 126 10.22 23.45 12.71
C LEU A 126 8.75 23.82 12.51
N LEU A 127 8.34 25.04 12.89
CA LEU A 127 7.00 25.54 12.65
C LEU A 127 6.73 25.66 11.14
N VAL A 128 7.65 26.27 10.39
CA VAL A 128 7.55 26.36 8.93
C VAL A 128 7.47 24.96 8.30
N LEU A 129 8.29 24.03 8.76
CA LEU A 129 8.30 22.65 8.27
C LEU A 129 6.98 21.92 8.52
N GLY A 130 6.38 22.11 9.70
CA GLY A 130 5.05 21.57 10.04
C GLY A 130 3.95 22.15 9.15
N VAL A 131 4.01 23.46 8.85
CA VAL A 131 3.09 24.11 7.89
C VAL A 131 3.29 23.55 6.48
N VAL A 132 4.53 23.40 6.02
CA VAL A 132 4.82 22.81 4.71
C VAL A 132 4.29 21.38 4.62
N TRP A 133 4.50 20.55 5.64
CA TRP A 133 3.91 19.20 5.70
C TRP A 133 2.39 19.26 5.58
N PHE A 134 1.73 20.13 6.35
CA PHE A 134 0.28 20.30 6.28
C PHE A 134 -0.19 20.68 4.88
N LEU A 135 0.46 21.66 4.24
CA LEU A 135 0.10 22.12 2.89
C LEU A 135 0.27 21.01 1.84
N LEU A 136 1.38 20.25 1.90
CA LEU A 136 1.62 19.15 0.97
C LEU A 136 0.54 18.07 1.09
N PHE A 137 0.18 17.66 2.31
CA PHE A 137 -0.82 16.61 2.54
C PHE A 137 -2.27 17.11 2.40
N ALA A 138 -2.52 18.41 2.57
CA ALA A 138 -3.83 19.03 2.41
C ALA A 138 -4.24 19.22 0.94
N PHE A 139 -3.30 19.63 0.09
CA PHE A 139 -3.61 20.16 -1.25
C PHE A 139 -3.13 19.29 -2.41
N LEU A 140 -2.26 18.30 -2.18
CA LEU A 140 -1.86 17.39 -3.25
C LEU A 140 -2.93 16.32 -3.51
N PRO A 141 -3.18 15.97 -4.79
CA PRO A 141 -4.14 14.94 -5.13
C PRO A 141 -3.53 13.54 -4.92
N PHE A 142 -3.86 12.90 -3.80
CA PHE A 142 -3.43 11.52 -3.52
C PHE A 142 -4.27 10.45 -4.25
N GLY A 143 -5.41 10.83 -4.82
CA GLY A 143 -6.37 9.88 -5.41
C GLY A 143 -6.99 8.92 -4.39
N ARG A 144 -6.75 9.14 -3.10
CA ARG A 144 -7.30 8.40 -1.96
C ARG A 144 -7.39 9.32 -0.74
N LYS A 145 -8.18 8.91 0.25
CA LYS A 145 -8.18 9.57 1.56
C LYS A 145 -6.87 9.25 2.30
N ILE A 146 -6.27 10.28 2.90
CA ILE A 146 -5.11 10.13 3.79
C ILE A 146 -5.64 9.60 5.13
N LEU A 147 -5.03 8.54 5.64
CA LEU A 147 -5.44 7.92 6.89
C LEU A 147 -4.76 8.62 8.06
N LEU A 148 -5.44 8.74 9.21
CA LEU A 148 -4.81 9.29 10.40
C LEU A 148 -3.60 8.45 10.84
N SER A 149 -3.67 7.12 10.67
CA SER A 149 -2.55 6.21 10.96
C SER A 149 -1.30 6.51 10.14
N GLU A 150 -1.47 6.96 8.89
CA GLU A 150 -0.38 7.41 8.02
C GLU A 150 0.32 8.64 8.59
N SER A 151 -0.47 9.64 8.98
CA SER A 151 0.06 10.87 9.59
C SER A 151 0.76 10.58 10.91
N VAL A 152 0.19 9.70 11.75
CA VAL A 152 0.79 9.28 13.03
C VAL A 152 2.14 8.61 12.78
N LEU A 153 2.21 7.67 11.84
CA LEU A 153 3.46 6.97 11.53
C LEU A 153 4.54 7.95 11.04
N GLN A 154 4.20 8.88 10.16
CA GLN A 154 5.14 9.88 9.66
C GLN A 154 5.67 10.80 10.78
N VAL A 155 4.81 11.24 11.71
CA VAL A 155 5.26 12.07 12.84
C VAL A 155 6.19 11.27 13.76
N VAL A 156 5.88 10.01 14.04
CA VAL A 156 6.74 9.12 14.84
C VAL A 156 8.10 8.89 14.15
N PHE A 157 8.10 8.62 12.85
CA PHE A 157 9.33 8.45 12.08
C PHE A 157 10.14 9.75 11.97
N PHE A 158 9.47 10.90 11.82
CA PHE A 158 10.14 12.19 11.85
C PHE A 158 10.84 12.42 13.19
N LEU A 159 10.15 12.17 14.31
CA LEU A 159 10.73 12.25 15.65
C LEU A 159 11.93 11.33 15.81
N PHE A 160 11.83 10.09 15.32
CA PHE A 160 12.91 9.11 15.39
C PHE A 160 14.16 9.56 14.60
N ILE A 161 13.96 10.02 13.35
CA ILE A 161 15.03 10.55 12.49
C ILE A 161 15.64 11.82 13.12
N TYR A 162 14.80 12.75 13.58
CA TYR A 162 15.24 14.02 14.17
C TYR A 162 16.06 13.76 15.44
N ALA A 163 15.60 12.88 16.33
CA ALA A 163 16.34 12.49 17.52
C ALA A 163 17.68 11.84 17.17
N ALA A 164 17.71 10.91 16.22
CA ALA A 164 18.95 10.27 15.76
C ALA A 164 19.96 11.33 15.27
N ALA A 165 19.54 12.27 14.43
CA ALA A 165 20.41 13.34 13.93
C ALA A 165 20.86 14.31 15.04
N ALA A 166 19.93 14.77 15.89
CA ALA A 166 20.20 15.75 16.94
C ALA A 166 21.16 15.24 18.02
N PHE A 167 21.07 13.96 18.38
CA PHE A 167 21.92 13.37 19.43
C PHE A 167 23.18 12.71 18.88
N ALA A 168 23.22 12.28 17.62
CA ALA A 168 24.40 11.66 17.04
C ALA A 168 25.62 12.58 17.03
N LEU A 169 25.45 13.89 16.80
CA LEU A 169 26.53 14.88 16.85
C LEU A 169 27.28 14.92 18.18
N LYS A 170 26.67 14.44 19.27
CA LYS A 170 27.26 14.42 20.62
C LYS A 170 28.14 13.21 20.87
N MET A 171 28.05 12.19 20.02
CA MET A 171 28.87 11.00 20.11
C MET A 171 30.17 11.22 19.33
N PRO A 172 31.36 11.02 19.93
CA PRO A 172 32.64 11.24 19.25
C PRO A 172 32.76 10.51 17.91
N ALA A 173 32.21 9.29 17.81
CA ALA A 173 32.20 8.47 16.61
C ALA A 173 31.43 9.10 15.43
N PHE A 174 30.48 10.00 15.69
CA PHE A 174 29.61 10.63 14.69
C PHE A 174 29.72 12.16 14.69
N SER A 175 30.79 12.69 15.28
CA SER A 175 31.09 14.13 15.30
C SER A 175 31.37 14.73 13.92
N SER A 176 31.73 13.89 12.93
CA SER A 176 31.89 14.32 11.54
C SER A 176 30.55 14.34 10.80
N PRO A 177 30.24 15.40 10.03
CA PRO A 177 29.07 15.44 9.14
C PRO A 177 28.97 14.27 8.15
N TYR A 178 30.10 13.63 7.80
CA TYR A 178 30.14 12.46 6.92
C TYR A 178 29.77 11.15 7.62
N MET A 179 29.93 11.09 8.94
CA MET A 179 29.60 9.92 9.75
C MET A 179 28.15 9.94 10.24
N LEU A 180 27.54 11.11 10.37
CA LEU A 180 26.13 11.26 10.75
C LEU A 180 25.16 10.43 9.88
N PRO A 181 25.25 10.46 8.54
CA PRO A 181 24.49 9.57 7.66
C PRO A 181 24.43 8.10 8.06
N VAL A 182 25.48 7.57 8.70
CA VAL A 182 25.60 6.14 9.02
C VAL A 182 24.56 5.68 10.05
N ILE A 183 24.12 6.57 10.94
CA ILE A 183 23.21 6.23 12.06
C ILE A 183 21.79 6.76 11.87
N ILE A 184 21.58 7.66 10.91
CA ILE A 184 20.25 8.26 10.66
C ILE A 184 19.37 7.22 9.93
N PRO A 185 18.25 6.76 10.53
CA PRO A 185 17.42 5.68 9.98
C PRO A 185 16.41 6.20 8.94
N SER A 186 16.81 7.18 8.12
CA SER A 186 15.89 7.86 7.21
C SER A 186 15.42 6.95 6.07
N ALA A 187 16.33 6.16 5.49
CA ALA A 187 16.01 5.23 4.42
C ALA A 187 15.02 4.16 4.90
N PHE A 188 15.29 3.51 6.05
CA PHE A 188 14.37 2.58 6.73
C PHE A 188 12.94 3.14 6.86
N CYS A 189 12.81 4.35 7.42
CA CYS A 189 11.50 4.97 7.62
C CYS A 189 10.78 5.24 6.29
N THR A 190 11.51 5.75 5.29
CA THR A 190 10.92 6.04 3.97
C THR A 190 10.51 4.77 3.21
N LEU A 191 11.28 3.68 3.30
CA LEU A 191 10.90 2.39 2.72
C LEU A 191 9.55 1.92 3.27
N LEU A 192 9.36 2.00 4.59
CA LEU A 192 8.11 1.60 5.24
C LEU A 192 6.94 2.49 4.81
N VAL A 193 7.12 3.81 4.76
CA VAL A 193 6.06 4.72 4.27
C VAL A 193 5.69 4.40 2.81
N ALA A 194 6.68 4.14 1.95
CA ALA A 194 6.44 3.79 0.55
C ALA A 194 5.64 2.49 0.39
N ILE A 195 5.96 1.45 1.17
CA ILE A 195 5.30 0.15 1.08
C ILE A 195 3.88 0.18 1.68
N LEU A 196 3.70 0.88 2.80
CA LEU A 196 2.43 0.90 3.54
C LEU A 196 1.40 1.87 2.94
N TYR A 197 1.87 3.03 2.45
CA TYR A 197 0.99 4.14 2.05
C TYR A 197 1.24 4.65 0.62
N GLY A 198 2.27 4.15 -0.06
CA GLY A 198 2.53 4.43 -1.46
C GLY A 198 3.61 5.48 -1.70
N GLN A 199 4.03 5.56 -2.96
CA GLN A 199 5.22 6.31 -3.38
C GLN A 199 5.11 7.82 -3.13
N LEU A 200 3.97 8.44 -3.48
CA LEU A 200 3.79 9.89 -3.33
C LEU A 200 3.94 10.31 -1.86
N SER A 201 3.31 9.57 -0.94
CA SER A 201 3.42 9.80 0.50
C SER A 201 4.87 9.73 0.97
N SER A 202 5.62 8.73 0.51
CA SER A 202 7.04 8.57 0.83
C SER A 202 7.92 9.71 0.29
N VAL A 203 7.69 10.16 -0.94
CA VAL A 203 8.45 11.27 -1.54
C VAL A 203 8.22 12.57 -0.76
N LEU A 204 6.98 12.85 -0.37
CA LEU A 204 6.66 14.04 0.43
C LEU A 204 7.28 13.95 1.83
N PHE A 205 7.22 12.76 2.45
CA PHE A 205 7.85 12.51 3.74
C PHE A 205 9.38 12.64 3.67
N CYS A 206 10.02 12.18 2.58
CA CYS A 206 11.45 12.32 2.34
C CYS A 206 11.90 13.79 2.39
N ALA A 207 11.18 14.69 1.70
CA ALA A 207 11.50 16.12 1.70
C ALA A 207 11.46 16.70 3.13
N VAL A 208 10.39 16.38 3.87
CA VAL A 208 10.21 16.86 5.25
C VAL A 208 11.27 16.29 6.19
N ALA A 209 11.57 14.99 6.09
CA ALA A 209 12.59 14.33 6.89
C ALA A 209 13.99 14.89 6.61
N ALA A 210 14.34 15.16 5.34
CA ALA A 210 15.62 15.74 4.98
C ALA A 210 15.80 17.13 5.61
N PHE A 211 14.81 18.02 5.48
CA PHE A 211 14.86 19.33 6.16
C PHE A 211 14.89 19.22 7.68
N GLY A 212 14.22 18.22 8.26
CA GLY A 212 14.36 17.88 9.68
C GLY A 212 15.80 17.52 10.06
N VAL A 213 16.46 16.67 9.28
CA VAL A 213 17.88 16.31 9.46
C VAL A 213 18.77 17.53 9.31
N TYR A 214 18.52 18.41 8.33
CA TYR A 214 19.28 19.65 8.14
C TYR A 214 19.26 20.52 9.41
N ASN A 215 18.08 20.70 10.00
CA ASN A 215 17.94 21.45 11.25
C ASN A 215 18.58 20.73 12.45
N ALA A 216 18.35 19.44 12.59
CA ALA A 216 18.86 18.63 13.70
C ALA A 216 20.39 18.51 13.69
N ALA A 217 20.99 18.43 12.51
CA ALA A 217 22.44 18.32 12.29
C ALA A 217 23.15 19.69 12.27
N ASP A 218 22.60 20.69 12.97
CA ASP A 218 23.15 22.04 13.08
C ASP A 218 23.46 22.72 11.73
N TRP A 219 22.53 22.58 10.78
CA TRP A 219 22.62 23.16 9.43
C TRP A 219 23.76 22.58 8.58
N ALA A 220 24.20 21.35 8.88
CA ALA A 220 25.17 20.63 8.07
C ALA A 220 24.55 20.15 6.74
N LEU A 221 25.18 20.54 5.61
CA LEU A 221 24.67 20.24 4.27
C LEU A 221 24.82 18.76 3.89
N ILE A 222 25.90 18.11 4.32
CA ILE A 222 26.21 16.72 3.93
C ILE A 222 25.15 15.71 4.41
N PRO A 223 24.74 15.68 5.71
CA PRO A 223 23.64 14.83 6.16
C PRO A 223 22.33 15.10 5.43
N PHE A 224 22.01 16.37 5.16
CA PHE A 224 20.82 16.75 4.40
C PHE A 224 20.82 16.17 2.99
N LEU A 225 21.90 16.39 2.22
CA LEU A 225 22.04 15.90 0.85
C LEU A 225 22.08 14.36 0.80
N TYR A 226 22.74 13.72 1.75
CA TYR A 226 22.73 12.26 1.83
C TYR A 226 21.31 11.74 2.10
N THR A 227 20.61 12.29 3.11
CA THR A 227 19.26 11.85 3.47
C THR A 227 18.30 11.98 2.29
N ILE A 228 18.29 13.11 1.58
CA ILE A 228 17.37 13.29 0.46
C ILE A 228 17.67 12.31 -0.69
N LEU A 229 18.94 12.07 -1.02
CA LEU A 229 19.35 11.16 -2.09
C LEU A 229 19.02 9.70 -1.74
N SER A 230 19.40 9.25 -0.54
CA SER A 230 19.17 7.88 -0.06
C SER A 230 17.67 7.57 0.04
N CYS A 231 16.88 8.48 0.65
CA CYS A 231 15.43 8.30 0.76
C CYS A 231 14.70 8.33 -0.59
N PHE A 232 15.16 9.15 -1.53
CA PHE A 232 14.58 9.16 -2.88
C PHE A 232 14.93 7.88 -3.65
N ALA A 233 16.17 7.37 -3.52
CA ALA A 233 16.57 6.09 -4.07
C ALA A 233 15.73 4.94 -3.47
N ALA A 234 15.64 4.88 -2.14
CA ALA A 234 14.82 3.92 -1.41
C ALA A 234 13.37 3.88 -1.91
N THR A 235 12.74 5.05 -2.03
CA THR A 235 11.35 5.19 -2.51
C THR A 235 11.16 4.70 -3.95
N ASN A 236 12.15 4.91 -4.83
CA ASN A 236 12.07 4.48 -6.22
C ASN A 236 12.36 2.99 -6.41
N ILE A 237 13.30 2.44 -5.63
CA ILE A 237 13.68 1.02 -5.69
C ILE A 237 12.48 0.15 -5.31
N VAL A 238 11.74 0.51 -4.24
CA VAL A 238 10.60 -0.30 -3.76
C VAL A 238 9.36 -0.24 -4.63
N ARG A 239 9.29 0.67 -5.62
CA ARG A 239 8.14 0.82 -6.51
C ARG A 239 7.80 -0.45 -7.28
N ARG A 240 8.79 -1.31 -7.53
CA ARG A 240 8.65 -2.53 -8.35
C ARG A 240 8.70 -3.82 -7.53
N ILE A 241 8.53 -3.72 -6.21
CA ILE A 241 8.57 -4.89 -5.34
C ILE A 241 7.22 -5.59 -5.35
N GLU A 242 7.23 -6.89 -5.64
CA GLU A 242 6.04 -7.74 -5.63
C GLU A 242 6.18 -8.90 -4.63
N ARG A 243 7.42 -9.31 -4.31
CA ARG A 243 7.73 -10.46 -3.47
C ARG A 243 8.67 -10.09 -2.33
N ARG A 244 8.57 -10.82 -1.21
CA ARG A 244 9.39 -10.53 -0.01
C ARG A 244 10.89 -10.64 -0.30
N ILE A 245 11.31 -11.52 -1.21
CA ILE A 245 12.70 -11.63 -1.65
C ILE A 245 13.21 -10.38 -2.36
N ASP A 246 12.34 -9.62 -3.02
CA ASP A 246 12.74 -8.40 -3.72
C ASP A 246 13.18 -7.31 -2.73
N MET A 247 12.79 -7.39 -1.45
CA MET A 247 13.31 -6.52 -0.38
C MET A 247 14.80 -6.76 -0.11
N VAL A 248 15.27 -7.99 -0.21
CA VAL A 248 16.70 -8.31 -0.05
C VAL A 248 17.50 -7.69 -1.19
N VAL A 249 16.99 -7.81 -2.42
CA VAL A 249 17.59 -7.16 -3.60
C VAL A 249 17.57 -5.64 -3.46
N ALA A 250 16.46 -5.07 -2.99
CA ALA A 250 16.33 -3.64 -2.74
C ALA A 250 17.35 -3.14 -1.69
N SER A 251 17.60 -3.94 -0.65
CA SER A 251 18.60 -3.63 0.39
C SER A 251 20.02 -3.57 -0.18
N LEU A 252 20.38 -4.52 -1.06
CA LEU A 252 21.68 -4.54 -1.73
C LEU A 252 21.84 -3.37 -2.72
N LEU A 253 20.79 -3.06 -3.48
CA LEU A 253 20.79 -1.92 -4.40
C LEU A 253 20.90 -0.59 -3.66
N LEU A 254 20.17 -0.44 -2.54
CA LEU A 254 20.23 0.75 -1.72
C LEU A 254 21.62 0.94 -1.09
N ALA A 255 22.25 -0.13 -0.59
CA ALA A 255 23.63 -0.08 -0.10
C ALA A 255 24.61 0.40 -1.19
N LEU A 256 24.46 -0.08 -2.43
CA LEU A 256 25.30 0.36 -3.54
C LEU A 256 25.07 1.85 -3.88
N VAL A 257 23.81 2.29 -3.92
CA VAL A 257 23.47 3.70 -4.18
C VAL A 257 24.03 4.60 -3.08
N ASP A 258 23.90 4.20 -1.82
CA ASP A 258 24.39 4.96 -0.68
C ASP A 258 25.93 5.11 -0.68
N ILE A 259 26.66 4.07 -1.12
CA ILE A 259 28.11 4.16 -1.37
C ILE A 259 28.38 5.23 -2.44
N VAL A 260 27.71 5.15 -3.58
CA VAL A 260 27.94 6.08 -4.70
C VAL A 260 27.61 7.52 -4.29
N CYS A 261 26.48 7.74 -3.60
CA CYS A 261 26.11 9.04 -3.06
C CYS A 261 27.18 9.58 -2.10
N MET A 262 27.69 8.74 -1.20
CA MET A 262 28.74 9.16 -0.26
C MET A 262 30.06 9.51 -0.98
N ILE A 263 30.47 8.75 -1.99
CA ILE A 263 31.66 9.07 -2.80
C ILE A 263 31.49 10.45 -3.46
N VAL A 264 30.33 10.69 -4.10
CA VAL A 264 30.06 11.97 -4.76
C VAL A 264 30.13 13.13 -3.79
N LEU A 265 29.56 13.00 -2.59
CA LEU A 265 29.60 14.04 -1.56
C LEU A 265 31.02 14.32 -1.06
N ILE A 266 31.81 13.27 -0.77
CA ILE A 266 33.21 13.41 -0.35
C ILE A 266 34.05 14.11 -1.42
N VAL A 267 33.84 13.77 -2.70
CA VAL A 267 34.60 14.36 -3.83
C VAL A 267 34.21 15.82 -4.05
N ILE A 268 32.92 16.16 -3.99
CA ILE A 268 32.44 17.53 -4.20
C ILE A 268 32.97 18.49 -3.14
N ASP A 269 32.98 18.07 -1.87
CA ASP A 269 33.43 18.91 -0.75
C ASP A 269 34.96 18.86 -0.54
N ASN A 270 35.67 18.11 -1.38
CA ASN A 270 37.13 17.92 -1.31
C ASN A 270 37.63 17.44 0.06
N GLU A 271 36.87 16.52 0.69
CA GLU A 271 37.16 16.00 2.03
C GLU A 271 38.30 14.97 2.01
N SER A 272 39.05 14.87 3.11
CA SER A 272 40.17 13.92 3.23
C SER A 272 39.75 12.46 3.06
N PHE A 273 40.44 11.75 2.17
CA PHE A 273 40.22 10.32 1.92
C PHE A 273 40.54 9.40 3.12
N GLN A 274 41.16 9.91 4.19
CA GLN A 274 41.52 9.09 5.35
C GLN A 274 40.30 8.49 6.06
N ARG A 275 39.16 9.19 6.08
CA ARG A 275 37.92 8.73 6.71
C ARG A 275 36.95 8.07 5.73
N MET A 276 37.29 8.06 4.44
CA MET A 276 36.44 7.52 3.38
C MET A 276 36.06 6.05 3.61
N PRO A 277 36.96 5.11 3.96
CA PRO A 277 36.58 3.70 4.13
C PRO A 277 35.49 3.50 5.20
N ALA A 278 35.58 4.21 6.32
CA ALA A 278 34.61 4.12 7.40
C ALA A 278 33.25 4.73 7.01
N ALA A 279 33.25 5.89 6.35
CA ALA A 279 32.02 6.53 5.87
C ALA A 279 31.33 5.67 4.80
N LEU A 280 32.08 5.07 3.87
CA LEU A 280 31.53 4.18 2.84
C LEU A 280 30.99 2.88 3.43
N ALA A 281 31.74 2.23 4.32
CA ALA A 281 31.27 1.02 5.00
C ALA A 281 30.00 1.29 5.82
N GLY A 282 29.95 2.43 6.51
CA GLY A 282 28.78 2.87 7.26
C GLY A 282 27.58 3.19 6.37
N ALA A 283 27.78 3.90 5.26
CA ALA A 283 26.72 4.20 4.29
C ALA A 283 26.16 2.91 3.67
N ALA A 284 27.03 1.99 3.27
CA ALA A 284 26.64 0.68 2.75
C ALA A 284 25.83 -0.11 3.80
N PHE A 285 26.31 -0.12 5.04
CA PHE A 285 25.65 -0.80 6.14
C PHE A 285 24.27 -0.19 6.43
N ASN A 286 24.14 1.14 6.45
CA ASN A 286 22.85 1.80 6.65
C ASN A 286 21.86 1.44 5.54
N GLY A 287 22.24 1.56 4.28
CA GLY A 287 21.38 1.21 3.15
C GLY A 287 20.93 -0.26 3.20
N PHE A 288 21.86 -1.17 3.48
CA PHE A 288 21.56 -2.60 3.60
C PHE A 288 20.64 -2.88 4.80
N ILE A 289 21.02 -2.45 6.01
CA ILE A 289 20.28 -2.75 7.22
C ILE A 289 18.90 -2.08 7.21
N SER A 290 18.75 -0.93 6.56
CA SER A 290 17.47 -0.25 6.39
C SER A 290 16.44 -1.13 5.67
N GLY A 291 16.82 -1.82 4.59
CA GLY A 291 15.93 -2.72 3.88
C GLY A 291 15.64 -4.02 4.63
N ILE A 292 16.63 -4.57 5.35
CA ILE A 292 16.46 -5.76 6.20
C ILE A 292 15.54 -5.46 7.40
N LEU A 293 15.73 -4.32 8.07
CA LEU A 293 14.85 -3.87 9.14
C LEU A 293 13.46 -3.58 8.60
N ALA A 294 13.33 -2.92 7.44
CA ALA A 294 12.02 -2.69 6.83
C ALA A 294 11.28 -4.02 6.63
N LEU A 295 11.95 -5.04 6.10
CA LEU A 295 11.37 -6.39 5.96
C LEU A 295 10.91 -6.99 7.30
N GLY A 296 11.71 -6.85 8.36
CA GLY A 296 11.38 -7.36 9.70
C GLY A 296 10.24 -6.62 10.40
N PHE A 297 10.15 -5.30 10.23
CA PHE A 297 9.13 -4.45 10.86
C PHE A 297 7.84 -4.33 10.06
N LEU A 298 7.85 -4.71 8.78
CA LEU A 298 6.71 -4.59 7.90
C LEU A 298 5.49 -5.36 8.43
N THR A 299 5.60 -6.65 8.73
CA THR A 299 4.45 -7.46 9.18
C THR A 299 3.83 -6.93 10.49
N PRO A 300 4.60 -6.60 11.54
CA PRO A 300 4.05 -5.95 12.73
C PRO A 300 3.31 -4.63 12.43
N LEU A 301 3.88 -3.78 11.57
CA LEU A 301 3.27 -2.49 11.21
C LEU A 301 2.01 -2.67 10.37
N GLU A 302 1.98 -3.62 9.45
CA GLU A 302 0.78 -3.96 8.67
C GLU A 302 -0.37 -4.42 9.56
N LEU A 303 -0.08 -5.21 10.60
CA LEU A 303 -1.07 -5.66 11.58
C LEU A 303 -1.57 -4.51 12.45
N LEU A 304 -0.66 -3.67 12.95
CA LEU A 304 -0.99 -2.53 13.82
C LEU A 304 -1.76 -1.43 13.07
N LEU A 305 -1.39 -1.16 11.83
CA LEU A 305 -1.95 -0.07 11.01
C LEU A 305 -3.12 -0.53 10.12
N ASN A 306 -3.37 -1.84 10.02
CA ASN A 306 -4.37 -2.49 9.16
C ASN A 306 -4.35 -1.99 7.69
N THR A 307 -3.16 -1.84 7.13
CA THR A 307 -2.95 -1.30 5.78
C THR A 307 -3.05 -2.37 4.70
N ALA A 308 -3.63 -2.03 3.54
CA ALA A 308 -3.61 -2.85 2.32
C ALA A 308 -2.26 -2.75 1.59
N SER A 309 -1.17 -3.12 2.26
CA SER A 309 0.16 -3.18 1.65
C SER A 309 0.22 -4.27 0.57
N VAL A 310 1.21 -4.18 -0.32
CA VAL A 310 1.42 -5.19 -1.39
C VAL A 310 1.55 -6.60 -0.79
N PHE A 311 2.32 -6.76 0.28
CA PHE A 311 2.56 -8.08 0.87
C PHE A 311 1.33 -8.65 1.55
N ARG A 312 0.60 -7.85 2.32
CA ARG A 312 -0.66 -8.30 2.95
C ARG A 312 -1.70 -8.67 1.91
N LEU A 313 -1.81 -7.91 0.82
CA LEU A 313 -2.71 -8.23 -0.28
C LEU A 313 -2.25 -9.49 -1.03
N MET A 314 -0.95 -9.71 -1.20
CA MET A 314 -0.42 -10.95 -1.78
C MET A 314 -0.76 -12.16 -0.90
N ASP A 315 -0.59 -12.05 0.42
CA ASP A 315 -0.96 -13.10 1.38
C ASP A 315 -2.49 -13.39 1.32
N LEU A 316 -3.33 -12.36 1.21
CA LEU A 316 -4.78 -12.51 1.03
C LEU A 316 -5.18 -13.06 -0.34
N SER A 317 -4.33 -12.91 -1.36
CA SER A 317 -4.56 -13.43 -2.71
C SER A 317 -4.25 -14.92 -2.86
N ASP A 318 -3.64 -15.55 -1.86
CA ASP A 318 -3.42 -17.00 -1.87
C ASP A 318 -4.76 -17.74 -1.73
N LEU A 319 -5.19 -18.42 -2.79
CA LEU A 319 -6.43 -19.21 -2.84
C LEU A 319 -6.39 -20.45 -1.93
N ASN A 320 -5.23 -20.81 -1.39
CA ASN A 320 -5.09 -21.88 -0.40
C ASN A 320 -5.42 -21.45 1.03
N ASN A 321 -5.67 -20.17 1.28
CA ASN A 321 -6.00 -19.71 2.62
C ASN A 321 -7.31 -20.38 3.12
N PRO A 322 -7.49 -20.52 4.45
CA PRO A 322 -8.63 -21.22 5.02
C PRO A 322 -10.00 -20.68 4.58
N THR A 323 -10.10 -19.37 4.35
CA THR A 323 -11.36 -18.72 3.94
C THR A 323 -11.70 -19.05 2.50
N MET A 324 -10.73 -18.98 1.58
CA MET A 324 -10.94 -19.33 0.17
C MET A 324 -11.22 -20.82 0.00
N ARG A 325 -10.53 -21.69 0.73
CA ARG A 325 -10.83 -23.13 0.75
C ARG A 325 -12.23 -23.41 1.27
N ARG A 326 -12.66 -22.73 2.33
CA ARG A 326 -14.02 -22.86 2.85
C ARG A 326 -15.05 -22.39 1.83
N LEU A 327 -14.86 -21.22 1.21
CA LEU A 327 -15.73 -20.68 0.17
C LEU A 327 -15.89 -21.68 -0.99
N MET A 328 -14.79 -22.25 -1.47
CA MET A 328 -14.79 -23.28 -2.51
C MET A 328 -15.62 -24.52 -2.13
N LEU A 329 -15.56 -24.96 -0.87
CA LEU A 329 -16.28 -26.16 -0.39
C LEU A 329 -17.76 -25.89 -0.08
N THR A 330 -18.10 -24.72 0.48
CA THR A 330 -19.48 -24.42 0.91
C THR A 330 -20.31 -23.68 -0.14
N ALA A 331 -19.66 -22.95 -1.06
CA ALA A 331 -20.29 -22.13 -2.09
C ALA A 331 -19.42 -22.11 -3.37
N SER A 332 -19.28 -23.27 -4.03
CA SER A 332 -18.40 -23.46 -5.19
C SER A 332 -18.75 -22.57 -6.39
N GLY A 333 -20.04 -22.28 -6.59
CA GLY A 333 -20.52 -21.37 -7.62
C GLY A 333 -20.08 -19.93 -7.37
N THR A 334 -20.27 -19.45 -6.14
CA THR A 334 -19.80 -18.13 -5.69
C THR A 334 -18.28 -18.03 -5.74
N TYR A 335 -17.55 -19.09 -5.40
CA TYR A 335 -16.09 -19.15 -5.55
C TYR A 335 -15.67 -18.94 -7.01
N THR A 336 -16.26 -19.69 -7.93
CA THR A 336 -15.95 -19.59 -9.38
C THR A 336 -16.31 -18.22 -9.94
N HIS A 337 -17.47 -17.68 -9.54
CA HIS A 337 -17.89 -16.31 -9.85
C HIS A 337 -16.83 -15.28 -9.39
N SER A 338 -16.43 -15.35 -8.12
CA SER A 338 -15.47 -14.40 -7.52
C SER A 338 -14.11 -14.43 -8.23
N LEU A 339 -13.65 -15.60 -8.69
CA LEU A 339 -12.42 -15.71 -9.49
C LEU A 339 -12.54 -14.99 -10.85
N MET A 340 -13.67 -15.11 -11.52
CA MET A 340 -13.90 -14.46 -12.82
C MET A 340 -14.04 -12.94 -12.65
N VAL A 341 -14.77 -12.48 -11.63
CA VAL A 341 -14.87 -11.07 -11.26
C VAL A 341 -13.48 -10.50 -10.96
N ALA A 342 -12.63 -11.25 -10.23
CA ALA A 342 -11.27 -10.83 -9.92
C ALA A 342 -10.39 -10.69 -11.17
N GLN A 343 -10.49 -11.59 -12.14
CA GLN A 343 -9.76 -11.49 -13.41
C GLN A 343 -10.17 -10.25 -14.22
N LEU A 344 -11.48 -10.00 -14.33
CA LEU A 344 -12.02 -8.82 -14.99
C LEU A 344 -11.54 -7.54 -14.29
N ALA A 345 -11.72 -7.47 -12.97
CA ALA A 345 -11.40 -6.29 -12.17
C ALA A 345 -9.90 -5.98 -12.14
N GLU A 346 -9.05 -7.00 -12.01
CA GLU A 346 -7.58 -6.85 -12.05
C GLU A 346 -7.12 -6.28 -13.39
N SER A 347 -7.60 -6.87 -14.50
CA SER A 347 -7.23 -6.47 -15.86
C SER A 347 -7.67 -5.03 -16.14
N ALA A 348 -8.93 -4.69 -15.84
CA ALA A 348 -9.45 -3.36 -16.05
C ALA A 348 -8.74 -2.30 -15.19
N CYS A 349 -8.44 -2.60 -13.91
CA CYS A 349 -7.69 -1.69 -13.05
C CYS A 349 -6.28 -1.40 -13.59
N ARG A 350 -5.63 -2.41 -14.17
CA ARG A 350 -4.31 -2.25 -14.80
C ARG A 350 -4.34 -1.26 -15.97
N GLU A 351 -5.37 -1.31 -16.80
CA GLU A 351 -5.54 -0.43 -17.98
C GLU A 351 -5.80 1.05 -17.63
N ILE A 352 -6.39 1.31 -16.47
CA ILE A 352 -6.70 2.67 -15.98
C ILE A 352 -5.69 3.19 -14.95
N GLY A 353 -4.66 2.40 -14.60
CA GLY A 353 -3.70 2.75 -13.56
C GLY A 353 -4.31 2.86 -12.16
N ALA A 354 -5.35 2.07 -11.88
CA ALA A 354 -5.87 1.84 -10.53
C ALA A 354 -5.13 0.66 -9.87
N ASN A 355 -5.32 0.44 -8.58
CA ASN A 355 -4.65 -0.63 -7.85
C ASN A 355 -5.28 -2.00 -8.20
N SER A 356 -4.68 -2.67 -9.18
CA SER A 356 -5.17 -3.98 -9.66
C SER A 356 -5.13 -5.08 -8.60
N LEU A 357 -4.18 -5.01 -7.66
CA LEU A 357 -4.05 -6.00 -6.59
C LEU A 357 -5.17 -5.84 -5.55
N VAL A 358 -5.53 -4.61 -5.19
CA VAL A 358 -6.70 -4.32 -4.34
C VAL A 358 -7.99 -4.80 -5.02
N ALA A 359 -8.17 -4.53 -6.31
CA ALA A 359 -9.35 -4.97 -7.04
C ALA A 359 -9.46 -6.52 -7.11
N ARG A 360 -8.34 -7.21 -7.38
CA ARG A 360 -8.27 -8.67 -7.40
C ARG A 360 -8.65 -9.28 -6.06
N VAL A 361 -8.01 -8.82 -4.98
CA VAL A 361 -8.28 -9.32 -3.63
C VAL A 361 -9.70 -8.94 -3.21
N GLY A 362 -10.13 -7.70 -3.45
CA GLY A 362 -11.50 -7.25 -3.18
C GLY A 362 -12.54 -8.16 -3.81
N ALA A 363 -12.35 -8.51 -5.08
CA ALA A 363 -13.23 -9.44 -5.80
C ALA A 363 -13.20 -10.87 -5.24
N TYR A 364 -12.07 -11.38 -4.73
CA TYR A 364 -12.07 -12.69 -4.05
C TYR A 364 -12.96 -12.72 -2.81
N TYR A 365 -13.05 -11.60 -2.08
CA TYR A 365 -13.76 -11.54 -0.81
C TYR A 365 -15.15 -10.87 -0.89
N HIS A 366 -15.51 -10.20 -1.98
CA HIS A 366 -16.73 -9.38 -2.07
C HIS A 366 -18.00 -10.13 -1.64
N ASP A 367 -18.04 -11.44 -1.91
CA ASP A 367 -19.18 -12.31 -1.72
C ASP A 367 -19.05 -13.32 -0.56
N ILE A 368 -18.04 -13.17 0.32
CA ILE A 368 -17.78 -14.12 1.42
C ILE A 368 -18.97 -14.27 2.39
N GLY A 369 -19.90 -13.31 2.40
CA GLY A 369 -21.11 -13.37 3.19
C GLY A 369 -22.11 -14.45 2.75
N LYS A 370 -22.02 -14.91 1.49
CA LYS A 370 -22.89 -15.97 0.94
C LYS A 370 -22.59 -17.35 1.53
N MET A 371 -21.38 -17.58 2.07
CA MET A 371 -20.91 -18.91 2.51
C MET A 371 -21.86 -19.67 3.44
N ASP A 372 -22.51 -18.97 4.36
CA ASP A 372 -23.32 -19.60 5.41
C ASP A 372 -24.77 -19.87 4.98
N GLN A 373 -25.19 -19.36 3.82
CA GLN A 373 -26.55 -19.49 3.26
C GLN A 373 -26.46 -19.66 1.73
N SER A 374 -25.50 -20.47 1.28
CA SER A 374 -25.13 -20.56 -0.14
C SER A 374 -26.28 -21.07 -1.01
N GLU A 375 -27.18 -21.88 -0.44
CA GLU A 375 -28.36 -22.45 -1.09
C GLU A 375 -29.39 -21.40 -1.54
N TYR A 376 -29.32 -20.16 -1.07
CA TYR A 376 -30.18 -19.06 -1.51
C TYR A 376 -29.62 -18.31 -2.73
N PHE A 377 -28.40 -18.63 -3.18
CA PHE A 377 -27.77 -17.93 -4.30
C PHE A 377 -27.72 -18.85 -5.52
N VAL A 378 -28.25 -18.37 -6.64
CA VAL A 378 -28.52 -19.18 -7.85
C VAL A 378 -27.27 -19.88 -8.38
N GLU A 379 -26.10 -19.25 -8.26
CA GLU A 379 -24.84 -19.84 -8.71
C GLU A 379 -24.43 -21.10 -7.95
N ASN A 380 -24.96 -21.32 -6.74
CA ASN A 380 -24.69 -22.49 -5.91
C ASN A 380 -25.82 -23.53 -5.92
N GLN A 381 -26.95 -23.24 -6.55
CA GLN A 381 -28.09 -24.14 -6.60
C GLN A 381 -27.91 -25.19 -7.70
N THR A 382 -28.17 -26.46 -7.39
CA THR A 382 -28.09 -27.60 -8.33
C THR A 382 -29.45 -28.20 -8.65
N GLY A 383 -30.54 -27.53 -8.27
CA GLY A 383 -31.91 -28.03 -8.39
C GLY A 383 -32.96 -26.92 -8.26
N THR A 384 -33.93 -27.09 -7.36
CA THR A 384 -35.03 -26.13 -7.14
C THR A 384 -34.54 -24.83 -6.50
N ASN A 385 -35.03 -23.69 -6.99
CA ASN A 385 -34.71 -22.40 -6.44
C ASN A 385 -35.42 -22.16 -5.11
N LYS A 386 -34.65 -21.89 -4.05
CA LYS A 386 -35.19 -21.64 -2.70
C LYS A 386 -36.11 -20.44 -2.63
N HIS A 387 -36.02 -19.51 -3.58
CA HIS A 387 -36.84 -18.32 -3.62
C HIS A 387 -38.26 -18.54 -4.17
N ASP A 388 -38.53 -19.69 -4.81
CA ASP A 388 -39.84 -19.98 -5.41
C ASP A 388 -40.93 -20.12 -4.34
N ASP A 389 -40.57 -20.65 -3.16
CA ASP A 389 -41.47 -20.88 -2.03
C ASP A 389 -41.51 -19.70 -1.02
N ILE A 390 -40.87 -18.57 -1.34
CA ILE A 390 -40.64 -17.46 -0.41
C ILE A 390 -41.23 -16.15 -0.95
N ASN A 391 -41.84 -15.35 -0.08
CA ASN A 391 -42.30 -14.01 -0.45
C ASN A 391 -41.13 -13.13 -0.94
N PRO A 392 -41.28 -12.37 -2.04
CA PRO A 392 -40.24 -11.45 -2.53
C PRO A 392 -39.55 -10.60 -1.47
N SER A 393 -40.28 -10.06 -0.48
CA SER A 393 -39.70 -9.24 0.58
C SER A 393 -38.73 -10.03 1.48
N LEU A 394 -39.03 -11.30 1.76
CA LEU A 394 -38.15 -12.17 2.54
C LEU A 394 -36.94 -12.63 1.72
N SER A 395 -37.15 -12.96 0.43
CA SER A 395 -36.06 -13.27 -0.51
C SER A 395 -35.05 -12.13 -0.59
N VAL A 396 -35.53 -10.90 -0.66
CA VAL A 396 -34.73 -9.67 -0.65
C VAL A 396 -33.96 -9.49 0.65
N ALA A 397 -34.59 -9.75 1.81
CA ALA A 397 -33.92 -9.66 3.10
C ALA A 397 -32.74 -10.66 3.20
N VAL A 398 -32.93 -11.89 2.72
CA VAL A 398 -31.87 -12.91 2.66
C VAL A 398 -30.73 -12.45 1.74
N ILE A 399 -31.06 -12.02 0.52
CA ILE A 399 -30.05 -11.55 -0.44
C ILE A 399 -29.29 -10.35 0.11
N LYS A 400 -29.96 -9.31 0.60
CA LYS A 400 -29.28 -8.12 1.18
C LYS A 400 -28.33 -8.47 2.32
N SER A 401 -28.64 -9.51 3.09
CA SER A 401 -27.85 -9.87 4.28
C SER A 401 -26.41 -10.30 3.95
N HIS A 402 -26.12 -10.78 2.73
CA HIS A 402 -24.77 -11.24 2.39
C HIS A 402 -23.73 -10.13 2.51
N VAL A 403 -24.08 -8.89 2.12
CA VAL A 403 -23.18 -7.73 2.24
C VAL A 403 -22.82 -7.50 3.71
N LYS A 404 -23.83 -7.39 4.58
CA LYS A 404 -23.64 -7.16 6.03
C LYS A 404 -22.81 -8.29 6.66
N ARG A 405 -23.15 -9.54 6.36
CA ARG A 405 -22.44 -10.72 6.89
C ARG A 405 -21.00 -10.79 6.37
N GLY A 406 -20.78 -10.40 5.11
CA GLY A 406 -19.47 -10.29 4.51
C GLY A 406 -18.59 -9.28 5.24
N VAL A 407 -19.13 -8.08 5.49
CA VAL A 407 -18.46 -7.03 6.27
C VAL A 407 -18.14 -7.51 7.69
N GLU A 408 -19.08 -8.15 8.39
CA GLU A 408 -18.85 -8.70 9.73
C GLU A 408 -17.74 -9.76 9.75
N LYS A 409 -17.71 -10.67 8.76
CA LYS A 409 -16.62 -11.65 8.61
C LYS A 409 -15.28 -10.96 8.33
N ALA A 410 -15.27 -9.96 7.45
CA ALA A 410 -14.08 -9.21 7.09
C ALA A 410 -13.46 -8.47 8.28
N TYR A 411 -14.28 -7.87 9.15
CA TYR A 411 -13.80 -7.26 10.40
C TYR A 411 -13.17 -8.29 11.35
N ARG A 412 -13.80 -9.47 11.54
CA ARG A 412 -13.25 -10.53 12.38
C ARG A 412 -11.90 -11.06 11.85
N MET A 413 -11.75 -11.09 10.54
CA MET A 413 -10.51 -11.46 9.86
C MET A 413 -9.46 -10.35 9.83
N HIS A 414 -9.78 -9.15 10.35
CA HIS A 414 -8.94 -7.96 10.24
C HIS A 414 -8.53 -7.70 8.78
N LEU A 415 -9.47 -7.78 7.84
CA LEU A 415 -9.17 -7.40 6.46
C LEU A 415 -8.83 -5.90 6.39
N PRO A 416 -7.96 -5.48 5.45
CA PRO A 416 -7.70 -4.06 5.22
C PRO A 416 -8.99 -3.33 4.86
N GLN A 417 -9.10 -2.06 5.26
CA GLN A 417 -10.33 -1.28 5.07
C GLN A 417 -10.76 -1.21 3.61
N GLN A 418 -9.82 -1.10 2.66
CA GLN A 418 -10.12 -1.10 1.23
C GLN A 418 -10.86 -2.36 0.75
N ILE A 419 -10.56 -3.52 1.35
CA ILE A 419 -11.23 -4.79 1.02
C ILE A 419 -12.62 -4.83 1.67
N ILE A 420 -12.75 -4.34 2.90
CA ILE A 420 -14.04 -4.20 3.59
C ILE A 420 -14.97 -3.26 2.81
N ASP A 421 -14.44 -2.14 2.31
CA ASP A 421 -15.17 -1.16 1.52
C ASP A 421 -15.70 -1.81 0.24
N ILE A 422 -14.89 -2.59 -0.49
CA ILE A 422 -15.35 -3.32 -1.68
C ILE A 422 -16.48 -4.30 -1.32
N ILE A 423 -16.37 -5.05 -0.22
CA ILE A 423 -17.43 -5.94 0.24
C ILE A 423 -18.72 -5.13 0.54
N ALA A 424 -18.61 -3.96 1.14
CA ALA A 424 -19.77 -3.13 1.49
C ALA A 424 -20.40 -2.41 0.28
N GLU A 425 -19.59 -2.03 -0.70
CA GLU A 425 -19.96 -1.11 -1.78
C GLU A 425 -20.27 -1.80 -3.12
N HIS A 426 -19.88 -3.08 -3.34
CA HIS A 426 -19.96 -3.70 -4.67
C HIS A 426 -21.37 -3.74 -5.29
N HIS A 427 -22.43 -3.66 -4.48
CA HIS A 427 -23.81 -3.48 -4.96
C HIS A 427 -24.37 -2.06 -4.79
N GLY A 428 -23.68 -1.19 -4.03
CA GLY A 428 -24.11 0.15 -3.70
C GLY A 428 -25.50 0.18 -3.06
N ASN A 429 -26.36 1.05 -3.59
CA ASN A 429 -27.79 1.14 -3.25
C ASN A 429 -28.68 0.69 -4.43
N SER A 430 -28.17 -0.23 -5.26
CA SER A 430 -28.90 -0.77 -6.42
C SER A 430 -30.20 -1.45 -5.97
N VAL A 431 -31.23 -1.39 -6.83
CA VAL A 431 -32.48 -2.14 -6.64
C VAL A 431 -32.24 -3.60 -7.01
N ILE A 432 -32.75 -4.53 -6.19
CA ILE A 432 -32.78 -5.96 -6.51
C ILE A 432 -33.97 -6.20 -7.47
N SER A 433 -33.74 -5.90 -8.76
CA SER A 433 -34.80 -5.71 -9.76
C SER A 433 -35.72 -6.92 -9.95
N TYR A 434 -35.21 -8.15 -9.89
CA TYR A 434 -36.03 -9.35 -10.09
C TYR A 434 -37.17 -9.43 -9.07
N PHE A 435 -36.84 -9.35 -7.77
CA PHE A 435 -37.84 -9.42 -6.71
C PHE A 435 -38.71 -8.17 -6.62
N TYR A 436 -38.17 -7.00 -6.97
CA TYR A 436 -38.97 -5.78 -7.08
C TYR A 436 -40.05 -5.91 -8.16
N ASN A 437 -39.69 -6.39 -9.35
CA ASN A 437 -40.65 -6.59 -10.43
C ASN A 437 -41.69 -7.66 -10.07
N ALA A 438 -41.27 -8.78 -9.47
CA ALA A 438 -42.18 -9.83 -9.00
C ALA A 438 -43.14 -9.35 -7.89
N ALA A 439 -42.69 -8.43 -7.02
CA ALA A 439 -43.55 -7.78 -6.04
C ALA A 439 -44.51 -6.80 -6.70
N LYS A 440 -44.04 -6.01 -7.66
CA LYS A 440 -44.81 -4.99 -8.38
C LYS A 440 -45.95 -5.58 -9.23
N GLU A 441 -45.76 -6.80 -9.74
CA GLU A 441 -46.82 -7.56 -10.42
C GLU A 441 -47.98 -7.92 -9.47
N LYS A 442 -47.72 -8.09 -8.16
CA LYS A 442 -48.72 -8.39 -7.15
C LYS A 442 -49.30 -7.14 -6.49
N ASP A 443 -48.47 -6.13 -6.26
CA ASP A 443 -48.84 -4.83 -5.72
C ASP A 443 -48.17 -3.69 -6.52
N PRO A 444 -48.92 -3.01 -7.41
CA PRO A 444 -48.39 -1.91 -8.21
C PRO A 444 -47.84 -0.72 -7.40
N ASN A 445 -48.22 -0.59 -6.13
CA ASN A 445 -47.81 0.51 -5.25
C ASN A 445 -46.55 0.20 -4.43
N VAL A 446 -45.95 -0.98 -4.61
CA VAL A 446 -44.75 -1.37 -3.85
C VAL A 446 -43.59 -0.39 -4.09
N SER A 447 -42.94 0.04 -3.00
CA SER A 447 -41.85 1.00 -3.07
C SER A 447 -40.55 0.34 -3.55
N PRO A 448 -39.82 0.90 -4.54
CA PRO A 448 -38.49 0.42 -4.92
C PRO A 448 -37.48 0.42 -3.76
N GLU A 449 -37.65 1.33 -2.80
CA GLU A 449 -36.74 1.50 -1.66
C GLU A 449 -36.68 0.24 -0.78
N GLU A 450 -37.80 -0.48 -0.63
CA GLU A 450 -37.86 -1.74 0.11
C GLU A 450 -36.99 -2.84 -0.53
N PHE A 451 -36.65 -2.69 -1.81
CA PHE A 451 -35.91 -3.64 -2.63
C PHE A 451 -34.47 -3.20 -2.92
N ARG A 452 -34.03 -2.05 -2.38
CA ARG A 452 -32.65 -1.55 -2.53
C ARG A 452 -31.67 -2.07 -1.50
N TYR A 453 -30.44 -2.38 -1.92
CA TYR A 453 -29.35 -2.56 -0.97
C TYR A 453 -29.19 -1.32 -0.08
N THR A 454 -28.78 -1.54 1.18
CA THR A 454 -28.56 -0.47 2.16
C THR A 454 -27.13 0.08 2.12
N GLY A 455 -26.32 -0.37 1.17
CA GLY A 455 -24.93 0.06 0.99
C GLY A 455 -24.83 1.45 0.38
N THR A 456 -23.63 2.00 0.41
CA THR A 456 -23.31 3.26 -0.29
C THR A 456 -22.70 2.95 -1.65
N PRO A 457 -22.97 3.75 -2.70
CA PRO A 457 -22.26 3.63 -3.97
C PRO A 457 -20.74 3.68 -3.80
N PRO A 458 -19.97 3.01 -4.68
CA PRO A 458 -18.52 2.98 -4.65
C PRO A 458 -17.86 4.34 -4.46
N THR A 459 -16.88 4.39 -3.56
CA THR A 459 -16.12 5.63 -3.29
C THR A 459 -14.70 5.60 -3.86
N SER A 460 -14.25 4.44 -4.35
CA SER A 460 -12.94 4.25 -4.99
C SER A 460 -13.08 3.71 -6.42
N ARG A 461 -12.05 3.95 -7.25
CA ARG A 461 -12.02 3.42 -8.62
C ARG A 461 -12.01 1.89 -8.62
N GLU A 462 -11.31 1.27 -7.68
CA GLU A 462 -11.21 -0.18 -7.51
C GLU A 462 -12.57 -0.80 -7.16
N SER A 463 -13.28 -0.23 -6.18
CA SER A 463 -14.62 -0.67 -5.78
C SER A 463 -15.64 -0.53 -6.91
N ALA A 464 -15.59 0.58 -7.66
CA ALA A 464 -16.43 0.77 -8.84
C ALA A 464 -16.13 -0.26 -9.94
N VAL A 465 -14.86 -0.56 -10.21
CA VAL A 465 -14.48 -1.60 -11.16
C VAL A 465 -14.95 -2.98 -10.72
N VAL A 466 -14.87 -3.32 -9.42
CA VAL A 466 -15.40 -4.60 -8.90
C VAL A 466 -16.92 -4.67 -9.05
N MET A 467 -17.66 -3.59 -8.76
CA MET A 467 -19.11 -3.52 -9.01
C MET A 467 -19.45 -3.78 -10.49
N LEU A 468 -18.70 -3.14 -11.40
CA LEU A 468 -18.90 -3.31 -12.84
C LEU A 468 -18.58 -4.74 -13.28
N ALA A 469 -17.50 -5.33 -12.76
CA ALA A 469 -17.09 -6.70 -13.04
C ALA A 469 -18.12 -7.71 -12.55
N ASP A 470 -18.62 -7.57 -11.32
CA ASP A 470 -19.70 -8.40 -10.74
C ASP A 470 -20.95 -8.33 -11.61
N THR A 471 -21.40 -7.11 -11.93
CA THR A 471 -22.59 -6.88 -12.78
C THR A 471 -22.45 -7.55 -14.15
N VAL A 472 -21.27 -7.42 -14.79
CA VAL A 472 -21.02 -7.96 -16.12
C VAL A 472 -20.88 -9.48 -16.09
N GLU A 473 -20.16 -10.05 -15.12
CA GLU A 473 -20.00 -11.50 -15.00
C GLU A 473 -21.36 -12.17 -14.82
N ALA A 474 -22.15 -11.68 -13.85
CA ALA A 474 -23.45 -12.25 -13.52
C ALA A 474 -24.43 -12.16 -14.70
N ALA A 475 -24.43 -11.02 -15.43
CA ALA A 475 -25.30 -10.82 -16.58
C ALA A 475 -24.85 -11.60 -17.84
N CYS A 476 -23.54 -11.81 -18.03
CA CYS A 476 -23.04 -12.54 -19.21
C CYS A 476 -23.27 -14.04 -19.10
N ARG A 477 -23.43 -14.61 -17.89
CA ARG A 477 -23.71 -16.05 -17.70
C ARG A 477 -24.97 -16.53 -18.43
N THR A 478 -25.93 -15.64 -18.68
CA THR A 478 -27.19 -15.97 -19.37
C THR A 478 -27.11 -15.76 -20.88
N LEU A 479 -25.97 -15.32 -21.43
CA LEU A 479 -25.81 -15.10 -22.86
C LEU A 479 -25.34 -16.38 -23.55
N GLU A 480 -26.12 -16.84 -24.53
CA GLU A 480 -25.72 -17.91 -25.42
C GLU A 480 -24.79 -17.41 -26.54
N ASN A 481 -23.62 -18.05 -26.67
CA ASN A 481 -22.61 -17.82 -27.73
C ASN A 481 -22.37 -16.33 -28.08
N PRO A 482 -21.94 -15.51 -27.11
CA PRO A 482 -21.83 -14.07 -27.34
C PRO A 482 -20.60 -13.74 -28.19
N SER A 483 -20.81 -13.12 -29.36
CA SER A 483 -19.72 -12.54 -30.16
C SER A 483 -19.15 -11.29 -29.48
N ALA A 484 -17.91 -10.91 -29.79
CA ALA A 484 -17.27 -9.71 -29.24
C ALA A 484 -18.12 -8.43 -29.45
N SER A 485 -18.77 -8.27 -30.61
CA SER A 485 -19.66 -7.14 -30.89
C SER A 485 -20.93 -7.15 -30.02
N ARG A 486 -21.49 -8.34 -29.75
CA ARG A 486 -22.64 -8.51 -28.87
C ARG A 486 -22.26 -8.21 -27.42
N LEU A 487 -21.09 -8.67 -26.97
CA LEU A 487 -20.54 -8.36 -25.65
C LEU A 487 -20.34 -6.85 -25.47
N ASP A 488 -19.74 -6.16 -26.44
CA ASP A 488 -19.50 -4.72 -26.34
C ASP A 488 -20.80 -3.93 -26.12
N LYS A 489 -21.82 -4.18 -26.94
CA LYS A 489 -23.13 -3.51 -26.81
C LYS A 489 -23.83 -3.86 -25.50
N PHE A 490 -23.75 -5.13 -25.09
CA PHE A 490 -24.38 -5.58 -23.85
C PHE A 490 -23.73 -4.95 -22.62
N ILE A 491 -22.40 -4.98 -22.52
CA ILE A 491 -21.64 -4.35 -21.44
C ILE A 491 -21.88 -2.84 -21.42
N GLN A 492 -21.93 -2.18 -22.59
CA GLN A 492 -22.26 -0.76 -22.67
C GLN A 492 -23.62 -0.45 -22.03
N THR A 493 -24.62 -1.31 -22.25
CA THR A 493 -25.96 -1.14 -21.66
C THR A 493 -25.92 -1.26 -20.13
N LEU A 494 -25.18 -2.24 -19.61
CA LEU A 494 -25.00 -2.42 -18.16
C LEU A 494 -24.27 -1.24 -17.51
N PHE A 495 -23.23 -0.73 -18.17
CA PHE A 495 -22.47 0.42 -17.68
C PHE A 495 -23.32 1.69 -17.69
N ASN A 496 -24.06 1.95 -18.76
CA ASN A 496 -24.98 3.07 -18.83
C ASN A 496 -26.02 3.03 -17.70
N ALA A 497 -26.59 1.87 -17.41
CA ALA A 497 -27.54 1.73 -16.31
C ALA A 497 -26.90 2.10 -14.95
N LYS A 498 -25.65 1.70 -14.69
CA LYS A 498 -24.94 2.08 -13.45
C LYS A 498 -24.69 3.58 -13.37
N VAL A 499 -24.35 4.23 -14.48
CA VAL A 499 -24.18 5.69 -14.58
C VAL A 499 -25.51 6.41 -14.37
N GLU A 500 -26.57 6.00 -15.06
CA GLU A 500 -27.92 6.61 -14.95
C GLU A 500 -28.51 6.48 -13.54
N HIS A 501 -28.16 5.42 -12.82
CA HIS A 501 -28.54 5.21 -11.42
C HIS A 501 -27.59 5.85 -10.40
N GLY A 502 -26.65 6.69 -10.83
CA GLY A 502 -25.72 7.41 -9.95
C GLY A 502 -24.79 6.50 -9.14
N GLN A 503 -24.57 5.25 -9.56
CA GLN A 503 -23.72 4.31 -8.81
C GLN A 503 -22.24 4.70 -8.85
N LEU A 504 -21.83 5.49 -9.84
CA LEU A 504 -20.43 5.87 -10.05
C LEU A 504 -20.15 7.32 -9.60
N ASP A 505 -21.14 8.04 -9.06
CA ASP A 505 -21.06 9.48 -8.77
C ASP A 505 -20.04 9.84 -7.67
N ASN A 506 -19.74 8.88 -6.79
CA ASN A 506 -18.86 9.09 -5.63
C ASN A 506 -17.43 8.59 -5.84
N CYS A 507 -17.08 8.14 -7.06
CA CYS A 507 -15.75 7.63 -7.38
C CYS A 507 -15.08 8.43 -8.50
N ASP A 508 -13.75 8.47 -8.51
CA ASP A 508 -12.96 9.26 -9.46
C ASP A 508 -12.78 8.56 -10.83
N LEU A 509 -13.78 7.84 -11.33
CA LEU A 509 -13.74 7.25 -12.68
C LEU A 509 -14.13 8.28 -13.74
N THR A 510 -13.29 8.45 -14.76
CA THR A 510 -13.61 9.29 -15.92
C THR A 510 -14.33 8.47 -17.00
N PHE A 511 -15.05 9.14 -17.91
CA PHE A 511 -15.61 8.46 -19.10
C PHE A 511 -14.55 7.75 -19.95
N ARG A 512 -13.31 8.25 -19.95
CA ARG A 512 -12.17 7.58 -20.60
C ARG A 512 -11.84 6.26 -19.88
N ASP A 513 -11.87 6.25 -18.56
CA ASP A 513 -11.63 5.03 -17.77
C ASP A 513 -12.73 4.01 -18.02
N ILE A 514 -14.01 4.42 -18.02
CA ILE A 514 -15.15 3.55 -18.32
C ILE A 514 -15.00 2.87 -19.69
N ALA A 515 -14.58 3.62 -20.72
CA ALA A 515 -14.33 3.07 -22.05
C ALA A 515 -13.20 2.02 -22.06
N LYS A 516 -12.11 2.27 -21.34
CA LYS A 516 -11.00 1.32 -21.19
C LYS A 516 -11.41 0.06 -20.43
N ILE A 517 -12.14 0.21 -19.33
CA ILE A 517 -12.68 -0.90 -18.53
C ILE A 517 -13.55 -1.80 -19.43
N LYS A 518 -14.45 -1.21 -20.22
CA LYS A 518 -15.29 -1.96 -21.17
C LYS A 518 -14.43 -2.75 -22.16
N GLY A 519 -13.42 -2.12 -22.77
CA GLY A 519 -12.51 -2.79 -23.70
C GLY A 519 -11.82 -4.00 -23.08
N ALA A 520 -11.30 -3.85 -21.86
CA ALA A 520 -10.67 -4.93 -21.10
C ALA A 520 -11.65 -6.10 -20.83
N PHE A 521 -12.88 -5.79 -20.44
CA PHE A 521 -13.91 -6.81 -20.19
C PHE A 521 -14.30 -7.55 -21.47
N VAL A 522 -14.53 -6.82 -22.57
CA VAL A 522 -14.85 -7.42 -23.88
C VAL A 522 -13.75 -8.38 -24.32
N GLN A 523 -12.49 -7.97 -24.19
CA GLN A 523 -11.35 -8.80 -24.59
C GLN A 523 -11.27 -10.10 -23.77
N LEU A 524 -11.40 -10.02 -22.43
CA LEU A 524 -11.35 -11.19 -21.56
C LEU A 524 -12.54 -12.13 -21.79
N LEU A 525 -13.75 -11.59 -21.86
CA LEU A 525 -14.97 -12.39 -22.03
C LEU A 525 -15.05 -13.03 -23.41
N ALA A 526 -14.63 -12.32 -24.47
CA ALA A 526 -14.55 -12.90 -25.80
C ALA A 526 -13.61 -14.12 -25.81
N GLY A 527 -12.43 -14.01 -25.19
CA GLY A 527 -11.52 -15.15 -25.05
C GLY A 527 -12.13 -16.32 -24.25
N TYR A 528 -12.83 -16.01 -23.15
CA TYR A 528 -13.47 -17.02 -22.30
C TYR A 528 -14.58 -17.79 -23.03
N TYR A 529 -15.46 -17.09 -23.77
CA TYR A 529 -16.58 -17.71 -24.49
C TYR A 529 -16.16 -18.37 -25.81
N HIS A 530 -15.13 -17.86 -26.51
CA HIS A 530 -14.63 -18.47 -27.74
C HIS A 530 -13.84 -19.77 -27.50
N ASN A 531 -13.15 -19.92 -26.37
CA ASN A 531 -12.47 -21.17 -26.01
C ASN A 531 -13.43 -22.29 -25.56
N ARG A 532 -14.72 -21.99 -25.35
CA ARG A 532 -15.76 -22.97 -24.99
C ARG A 532 -16.46 -23.62 -26.20
N ILE A 533 -16.09 -23.27 -27.44
CA ILE A 533 -16.67 -23.92 -28.62
C ILE A 533 -16.21 -25.39 -28.65
N GLU A 534 -17.18 -26.30 -28.54
CA GLU A 534 -17.00 -27.75 -28.61
C GLU A 534 -16.29 -28.16 -29.91
N TYR A 535 -15.34 -29.10 -29.78
CA TYR A 535 -14.79 -29.79 -30.94
C TYR A 535 -15.92 -30.59 -31.62
N PRO A 536 -16.11 -30.50 -32.96
CA PRO A 536 -17.22 -31.13 -33.67
C PRO A 536 -17.32 -32.67 -33.62
N ASN A 537 -16.58 -33.36 -32.74
CA ASN A 537 -16.51 -34.82 -32.69
C ASN A 537 -16.54 -35.43 -31.27
N GLN A 538 -16.93 -34.69 -30.23
CA GLN A 538 -17.20 -35.32 -28.93
C GLN A 538 -18.64 -35.87 -28.89
N LYS A 539 -18.82 -37.09 -29.41
CA LYS A 539 -20.05 -37.86 -29.14
C LYS A 539 -20.23 -38.01 -27.63
N ASN A 540 -21.41 -37.66 -27.16
CA ASN A 540 -21.83 -37.78 -25.78
C ASN A 540 -21.91 -39.28 -25.40
N PRO A 541 -21.09 -39.79 -24.47
CA PRO A 541 -21.05 -41.23 -24.15
C PRO A 541 -22.35 -41.77 -23.52
N ASP A 542 -23.28 -40.89 -23.16
CA ASP A 542 -24.60 -41.24 -22.62
C ASP A 542 -25.72 -41.33 -23.68
N GLU A 543 -25.47 -40.94 -24.94
CA GLU A 543 -26.43 -41.14 -26.04
C GLU A 543 -26.39 -42.59 -26.58
N ASP A 544 -25.20 -43.22 -26.60
CA ASP A 544 -25.03 -44.61 -27.06
C ASP A 544 -25.69 -45.65 -26.11
N ARG A 545 -26.03 -45.27 -24.88
CA ARG A 545 -26.75 -46.16 -23.93
C ARG A 545 -28.27 -46.17 -24.11
N LYS A 546 -28.85 -45.21 -24.84
CA LYS A 546 -30.29 -45.17 -25.11
C LYS A 546 -30.66 -45.88 -26.41
N GLU A 547 -29.78 -45.93 -27.41
CA GLU A 547 -30.03 -46.71 -28.63
C GLU A 547 -29.91 -48.22 -28.40
N ASN A 548 -28.99 -48.67 -27.54
CA ASN A 548 -28.83 -50.10 -27.23
C ASN A 548 -29.90 -50.70 -26.28
N LYS A 549 -30.83 -49.90 -25.75
CA LYS A 549 -31.98 -50.41 -24.97
C LYS A 549 -33.30 -50.42 -25.77
N ALA A 550 -33.33 -49.83 -26.96
CA ALA A 550 -34.51 -49.84 -27.83
C ALA A 550 -34.50 -51.00 -28.84
N SER A 551 -33.34 -51.58 -29.14
CA SER A 551 -33.19 -52.73 -30.05
C SER A 551 -33.43 -54.10 -29.38
N ASP A 552 -33.33 -54.21 -28.06
CA ASP A 552 -33.45 -55.48 -27.32
C ASP A 552 -34.88 -55.88 -26.91
N LYS A 553 -35.91 -55.16 -27.37
CA LYS A 553 -37.33 -55.45 -27.06
C LYS A 553 -38.22 -55.84 -28.24
N LYS A 554 -37.66 -56.07 -29.42
CA LYS A 554 -38.39 -56.61 -30.59
C LYS A 554 -37.61 -57.74 -31.26
N GLY A 555 -37.72 -58.95 -30.72
CA GLY A 555 -37.11 -60.11 -31.34
C GLY A 555 -37.12 -61.39 -30.51
N ALA A 556 -38.21 -61.67 -29.80
CA ALA A 556 -38.41 -62.97 -29.15
C ALA A 556 -39.78 -63.52 -29.55
N ASP A 557 -39.87 -64.06 -30.76
CA ASP A 557 -40.71 -65.23 -30.99
C ASP A 557 -40.27 -66.02 -32.24
N LYS A 558 -40.25 -67.35 -32.10
CA LYS A 558 -40.18 -68.42 -33.13
C LYS A 558 -38.83 -68.83 -33.75
N SER A 559 -38.24 -69.82 -33.08
CA SER A 559 -38.00 -71.20 -33.58
C SER A 559 -37.46 -71.44 -35.00
N GLY A 560 -36.38 -72.23 -35.08
CA GLY A 560 -36.19 -73.16 -36.22
C GLY A 560 -34.74 -73.41 -36.67
N ASP A 561 -34.09 -74.36 -36.02
CA ASP A 561 -33.31 -75.50 -36.57
C ASP A 561 -32.32 -75.33 -37.78
N LYS A 562 -31.20 -76.05 -37.63
CA LYS A 562 -30.25 -76.61 -38.63
C LYS A 562 -29.08 -75.79 -39.23
N LYS A 563 -27.89 -76.20 -38.74
CA LYS A 563 -26.80 -76.93 -39.41
C LYS A 563 -25.99 -76.32 -40.57
N ASP A 564 -24.67 -76.37 -40.32
CA ASP A 564 -23.59 -76.92 -41.15
C ASP A 564 -22.80 -76.03 -42.15
N GLU A 565 -21.48 -76.03 -41.88
CA GLU A 565 -20.34 -76.22 -42.79
C GLU A 565 -19.50 -75.06 -43.39
N LYS A 566 -18.19 -75.16 -43.07
CA LYS A 566 -16.96 -75.03 -43.90
C LYS A 566 -16.43 -73.66 -44.37
N LYS A 567 -15.33 -73.22 -43.72
CA LYS A 567 -13.90 -73.09 -44.20
C LYS A 567 -13.61 -73.05 -45.73
N PRO A 568 -12.40 -72.62 -46.19
CA PRO A 568 -11.57 -71.42 -45.92
C PRO A 568 -10.81 -70.92 -47.20
N GLY A 569 -9.89 -69.94 -47.06
CA GLY A 569 -8.81 -69.65 -48.04
C GLY A 569 -8.57 -68.14 -48.17
N ASP A 570 -7.41 -67.50 -47.98
CA ASP A 570 -5.96 -67.74 -48.13
C ASP A 570 -5.39 -66.69 -49.13
N LYS A 571 -4.20 -66.16 -48.78
CA LYS A 571 -3.17 -65.46 -49.58
C LYS A 571 -3.21 -63.95 -49.89
N ASN A 572 -2.16 -63.30 -49.34
CA ASN A 572 -1.04 -62.57 -49.99
C ASN A 572 -1.37 -61.36 -50.89
N ASP A 573 -0.56 -60.31 -51.04
CA ASP A 573 0.78 -59.92 -50.56
C ASP A 573 0.96 -58.42 -50.95
N ASP A 574 2.05 -57.84 -50.45
CA ASP A 574 2.88 -56.81 -51.13
C ASP A 574 2.65 -55.28 -50.92
N LYS A 575 3.63 -54.71 -50.20
CA LYS A 575 4.62 -53.68 -50.63
C LYS A 575 4.43 -52.18 -50.31
N LYS A 576 5.37 -51.75 -49.44
CA LYS A 576 6.47 -50.75 -49.63
C LYS A 576 6.25 -49.24 -49.37
N SER A 577 7.11 -48.73 -48.44
CA SER A 577 7.95 -47.51 -48.43
C SER A 577 7.28 -46.13 -48.61
N ASP A 578 7.69 -45.01 -47.99
CA ASP A 578 8.98 -44.57 -47.46
C ASP A 578 8.83 -43.31 -46.54
N ALA A 579 9.90 -43.03 -45.79
CA ALA A 579 10.37 -41.86 -45.04
C ALA A 579 9.61 -40.51 -44.92
N GLY A 580 9.76 -39.88 -43.73
CA GLY A 580 9.66 -38.42 -43.54
C GLY A 580 9.83 -37.94 -42.09
N LYS A 581 11.05 -37.51 -41.72
CA LYS A 581 11.42 -36.83 -40.46
C LYS A 581 10.87 -35.39 -40.39
N SER A 582 10.60 -34.87 -39.19
CA SER A 582 11.30 -33.72 -38.58
C SER A 582 10.44 -32.99 -37.55
N ASN A 583 11.08 -32.69 -36.42
CA ASN A 583 10.64 -31.76 -35.37
C ASN A 583 10.44 -30.33 -35.90
N GLY A 584 9.58 -29.61 -35.17
CA GLY A 584 9.48 -28.16 -35.04
C GLY A 584 8.79 -27.85 -33.72
#